data_AF-A0A947UDQ6-F1
#
_entry.id   AF-A0A947UDQ6-F1
#
_cell.length_a   1.000
_cell.length_b   1.000
_cell.length_c   1.000
_cell.angle_alpha   90.00
_cell.angle_beta   90.00
_cell.angle_gamma   90.00
#
_symmetry.space_group_name_H-M   'P 1'
#
loop_
_entity.id
_entity.type
_entity.pdbx_description
1 polymer ?
#
loop_
_entity_poly.entity_id
_entity_poly.type
_entity_poly.pdbx_seq_one_letter_code
_entity_poly.pdbx_strand_id
1 'polypeptide(L)' 'MSAILIKSPALTIKAGKRALARIREHGLQPADVGILPGAAGGPKALGIQGLDLALFGDWLQRA' A
#
# COMPACT_ATOMS: atom_id res chain seq x y z
N MET A 1 18.54 16.14 -14.58
CA MET A 1 17.58 15.79 -13.52
C MET A 1 16.49 14.94 -14.17
N SER A 2 16.54 13.62 -13.99
CA SER A 2 15.59 12.72 -14.65
C SER A 2 14.31 12.66 -13.84
N ALA A 3 13.17 13.05 -14.42
CA ALA A 3 11.86 12.92 -13.80
C ALA A 3 11.13 11.72 -14.39
N ILE A 4 10.59 10.84 -13.53
CA ILE A 4 9.68 9.79 -13.96
C ILE A 4 8.30 10.43 -14.18
N LEU A 5 7.93 10.64 -15.43
CA LEU A 5 6.59 11.12 -15.81
C LEU A 5 5.61 9.95 -15.83
N ILE A 6 4.77 9.85 -14.80
CA ILE A 6 3.69 8.85 -14.74
C ILE A 6 2.40 9.53 -15.23
N LYS A 7 1.87 9.08 -16.38
CA LYS A 7 0.63 9.64 -16.99
C LYS A 7 -0.65 9.22 -16.27
N SER A 8 -0.57 8.30 -15.31
CA SER A 8 -1.70 7.73 -14.60
C SER A 8 -1.37 7.56 -13.11
N PRO A 9 -2.38 7.47 -12.23
CA PRO A 9 -2.13 7.20 -10.82
C PRO A 9 -1.34 5.90 -10.64
N ALA A 10 -0.25 5.94 -9.88
CA ALA A 10 0.55 4.76 -9.57
C ALA A 10 -0.19 3.76 -8.65
N LEU A 11 -1.26 4.21 -7.99
CA LEU A 11 -2.08 3.43 -7.06
C LEU A 11 -3.56 3.62 -7.39
N THR A 12 -4.28 2.51 -7.56
CA THR A 12 -5.75 2.50 -7.64
C THR A 12 -6.31 1.78 -6.43
N ILE A 13 -7.07 2.49 -5.60
CA ILE A 13 -7.72 1.91 -4.43
C ILE A 13 -9.10 1.39 -4.83
N LYS A 14 -9.33 0.08 -4.66
CA LYS A 14 -10.65 -0.54 -4.83
C LYS A 14 -11.21 -0.86 -3.45
N ALA A 15 -12.28 -0.19 -3.07
CA ALA A 15 -12.92 -0.32 -1.77
C ALA A 15 -14.45 -0.26 -1.90
N GLY A 16 -15.16 -0.95 -1.02
CA GLY A 16 -16.62 -0.80 -0.90
C GLY A 16 -17.00 0.60 -0.42
N LYS A 17 -18.28 0.98 -0.60
CA LYS A 17 -18.77 2.35 -0.31
C LYS A 17 -18.37 2.86 1.09
N ARG A 18 -18.55 2.02 2.13
CA ARG A 18 -18.21 2.37 3.52
C ARG A 18 -16.72 2.63 3.73
N ALA A 19 -15.87 1.73 3.23
CA ALA A 19 -14.43 1.86 3.34
C ALA A 19 -13.91 3.07 2.55
N LEU A 20 -14.44 3.30 1.35
CA LEU A 20 -14.06 4.44 0.52
C LEU A 20 -14.46 5.79 1.16
N ALA A 21 -15.63 5.86 1.80
CA ALA A 21 -16.04 7.05 2.54
C ALA A 21 -15.09 7.35 3.71
N ARG A 22 -14.77 6.33 4.52
CA ARG A 22 -13.81 6.47 5.63
C ARG A 22 -12.43 6.94 5.15
N ILE A 23 -11.89 6.29 4.10
CA ILE A 23 -10.56 6.63 3.56
C ILE A 23 -10.52 8.06 3.01
N ARG A 24 -11.63 8.54 2.43
CA ARG A 24 -11.72 9.94 1.94
C ARG A 24 -11.74 10.96 3.08
N GLU A 25 -12.36 10.61 4.20
CA GLU A 25 -12.52 11.52 5.34
C GLU A 25 -11.29 11.53 6.26
N HIS A 26 -10.67 10.37 6.50
CA HIS A 26 -9.61 10.20 7.50
C HIS A 26 -8.25 9.82 6.91
N GLY A 27 -8.15 9.64 5.59
CA GLY A 27 -7.04 8.94 4.96
C GLY A 27 -7.10 7.43 5.19
N LEU A 28 -6.21 6.66 4.55
CA LEU A 28 -5.99 5.27 4.91
C LEU A 28 -5.09 5.23 6.14
N GLN A 29 -5.58 4.67 7.25
CA GLN A 29 -4.80 4.52 8.47
C GLN A 29 -4.20 3.11 8.57
N PRO A 30 -3.05 2.93 9.23
CA PRO A 30 -2.47 1.61 9.49
C PRO A 30 -3.47 0.65 10.16
N ALA A 31 -4.26 1.16 11.12
CA ALA A 31 -5.28 0.39 11.84
C ALA A 31 -6.45 -0.08 10.95
N ASP A 32 -6.63 0.49 9.74
CA ASP A 32 -7.63 0.00 8.78
C ASP A 32 -7.13 -1.24 7.99
N VAL A 33 -5.85 -1.62 8.10
CA VAL A 33 -5.23 -2.73 7.36
C VAL A 33 -5.18 -4.00 8.22
N GLY A 34 -6.09 -4.94 7.97
CA GLY A 34 -6.10 -6.23 8.67
C GLY A 34 -5.18 -7.29 8.06
N ILE A 35 -4.84 -7.19 6.77
CA ILE A 35 -4.00 -8.16 6.06
C ILE A 35 -3.31 -7.51 4.85
N LEU A 36 -2.05 -7.89 4.60
CA LEU A 36 -1.30 -7.53 3.41
C LEU A 36 -0.91 -8.81 2.65
N PRO A 37 -1.75 -9.32 1.74
CA PRO A 37 -1.45 -10.54 1.00
C PRO A 37 -0.35 -10.27 -0.04
N GLY A 38 0.73 -11.03 0.02
CA GLY A 38 1.79 -11.01 -1.01
C GLY A 38 1.41 -11.81 -2.25
N ALA A 39 1.83 -11.36 -3.43
CA ALA A 39 1.64 -12.12 -4.67
C ALA A 39 2.58 -13.35 -4.70
N ALA A 40 2.06 -14.55 -4.43
CA ALA A 40 2.87 -15.76 -4.30
C ALA A 40 2.66 -16.76 -5.45
N GLY A 41 3.77 -17.07 -6.13
CA GLY A 41 3.96 -18.27 -6.98
C GLY A 41 5.42 -18.76 -6.94
N GLY A 42 6.21 -18.24 -5.99
CA GLY A 42 7.67 -18.37 -5.84
C GLY A 42 8.21 -17.40 -4.77
N PRO A 43 9.53 -17.31 -4.53
CA PRO A 43 10.13 -16.54 -3.41
C PRO A 43 10.18 -15.03 -3.66
N LYS A 44 9.15 -14.43 -4.27
CA LYS A 44 9.09 -13.00 -4.62
C LYS A 44 9.27 -12.10 -3.41
N ALA A 45 8.75 -12.51 -2.26
CA ALA A 45 8.88 -11.80 -1.00
C ALA A 45 10.35 -11.48 -0.66
N LEU A 46 11.31 -12.36 -0.98
CA LEU A 46 12.73 -12.09 -0.72
C LEU A 46 13.28 -10.95 -1.57
N GLY A 47 12.83 -10.83 -2.83
CA GLY A 47 13.27 -9.79 -3.75
C GLY A 47 12.63 -8.42 -3.49
N ILE A 48 11.43 -8.38 -2.91
CA ILE A 48 10.68 -7.14 -2.66
C ILE A 48 10.61 -6.75 -1.18
N GLN A 49 11.12 -7.57 -0.25
CA GLN A 49 11.07 -7.29 1.19
C GLN A 49 11.64 -5.91 1.54
N GLY A 50 12.77 -5.52 0.94
CA GLY A 50 13.37 -4.20 1.21
C GLY A 50 12.44 -3.05 0.80
N LEU A 51 11.69 -3.21 -0.29
CA LEU A 51 10.70 -2.24 -0.74
C LEU A 51 9.49 -2.21 0.21
N ASP A 52 9.01 -3.39 0.61
CA ASP A 52 7.89 -3.50 1.56
C ASP A 52 8.24 -2.84 2.90
N LEU A 53 9.46 -3.03 3.40
CA LEU A 53 9.95 -2.37 4.61
C LEU A 53 10.09 -0.85 4.43
N ALA A 54 10.60 -0.40 3.28
CA ALA A 54 10.74 1.03 2.99
C ALA A 54 9.38 1.75 2.88
N LEU A 55 8.35 1.08 2.35
CA LEU A 55 7.01 1.65 2.19
C LEU A 55 6.15 1.50 3.46
N PHE A 56 6.23 0.35 4.12
CA PHE A 56 5.26 -0.06 5.13
C PHE A 56 5.87 -0.36 6.50
N GLY A 57 7.19 -0.51 6.61
CA GLY A 57 7.84 -0.99 7.84
C GLY A 57 7.57 -0.12 9.06
N ASP A 58 7.77 1.20 8.92
CA ASP A 58 7.43 2.16 9.97
C ASP A 58 5.92 2.46 9.98
N TRP A 59 5.31 2.64 8.81
CA TRP A 59 3.91 3.04 8.71
C TRP A 59 2.93 2.03 9.34
N LEU A 60 3.08 0.73 9.08
CA LEU A 60 2.22 -0.31 9.67
C LEU A 60 2.41 -0.45 11.18
N GLN A 61 3.59 -0.12 11.72
CA GLN A 61 3.86 -0.19 13.17
C GLN A 61 3.17 0.91 13.99
N ARG A 62 2.61 1.93 13.33
CA ARG A 62 1.88 3.03 13.99
C ARG A 62 0.39 2.73 14.22
N ALA A 63 -0.06 1.53 13.85
CA ALA A 63 -1.43 1.06 14.07
C ALA A 63 -1.78 0.94 15.56
#